data_AF-A0A9N9NRY4-F1
#
_entry.id   AF-A0A9N9NRY4-F1
#
_cell.length_a   1.000
_cell.length_b   1.000
_cell.length_c   1.000
_cell.angle_alpha   90.00
_cell.angle_beta   90.00
_cell.angle_gamma   90.00
#
_symmetry.space_group_name_H-M   'P 1'
#
loop_
_entity.id
_entity.type
_entity.pdbx_description
1 polymer ?
#
loop_
_entity_poly.entity_id
_entity_poly.type
_entity_poly.pdbx_seq_one_letter_code
_entity_poly.pdbx_strand_id
1 'polypeptide(L)'
;MPRKNSVPNHLRTVLESKNSTPDEIKGAVSEYVVWVKEFLQRQLNDSKLDIEQYNKHVIMLDLLQQISWKRCYVEFTKGKVNSIVIKLKRLETRCSVLEKKTDFLQNEIHKKHVAFQEETNSLKNENEKLQTFALSLCKDDNNLF
;
A
#
# COMPACT_ATOMS: atom_id res chain seq x y z
N MET A 1 2.80 44.59 -23.23
CA MET A 1 2.67 44.81 -21.77
C MET A 1 1.61 43.86 -21.23
N PRO A 2 1.88 43.05 -20.18
CA PRO A 2 0.86 42.20 -19.60
C PRO A 2 -0.19 43.07 -18.90
N ARG A 3 -1.48 42.73 -19.05
CA ARG A 3 -2.58 43.46 -18.41
C ARG A 3 -2.42 43.35 -16.89
N LYS A 4 -2.22 44.47 -16.19
CA LYS A 4 -1.97 44.55 -14.73
C LYS A 4 -3.07 43.95 -13.83
N ASN A 5 -4.17 43.43 -14.41
CA ASN A 5 -5.36 42.94 -13.70
C ASN A 5 -5.67 41.45 -13.99
N SER A 6 -4.83 40.73 -14.73
CA SER A 6 -5.05 39.30 -14.99
C SER A 6 -4.20 38.42 -14.09
N VAL A 7 -4.78 37.33 -13.58
CA VAL A 7 -4.07 36.28 -12.84
C VAL A 7 -2.88 35.78 -13.66
N PRO A 8 -1.67 35.67 -13.07
CA PRO A 8 -0.50 35.12 -13.75
C PRO A 8 -0.76 33.71 -14.31
N ASN A 9 -0.34 33.47 -15.56
CA ASN A 9 -0.62 32.21 -16.27
C ASN A 9 -0.03 30.98 -15.58
N HIS A 10 1.17 31.10 -14.99
CA HIS A 10 1.82 29.96 -14.30
C HIS A 10 1.03 29.51 -13.08
N LEU A 11 0.42 30.45 -12.34
CA LEU A 11 -0.46 30.13 -11.22
C LEU A 11 -1.70 29.37 -11.71
N ARG A 12 -2.31 29.82 -12.81
CA ARG A 12 -3.47 29.14 -13.40
C ARG A 12 -3.13 27.69 -13.76
N THR A 13 -1.99 27.45 -14.41
CA THR A 13 -1.56 26.12 -14.83
C THR A 13 -1.38 25.17 -13.64
N VAL A 14 -0.75 25.62 -12.55
CA VAL A 14 -0.51 24.77 -11.38
C VAL A 14 -1.81 24.46 -10.63
N LEU A 15 -2.71 25.45 -10.53
CA LEU A 15 -4.00 25.31 -9.82
C LEU A 15 -5.02 24.46 -10.59
N GLU A 16 -4.98 24.46 -11.91
CA GLU A 16 -5.88 23.66 -12.76
C GLU A 16 -5.33 22.25 -13.07
N SER A 17 -4.05 22.02 -12.81
CA SER A 17 -3.40 20.73 -13.05
C SER A 17 -3.86 19.66 -12.05
N LYS A 18 -4.32 18.52 -12.57
CA LYS A 18 -4.67 17.33 -11.78
C LYS A 18 -3.47 16.55 -11.25
N ASN A 19 -2.27 16.86 -11.74
CA ASN A 19 -1.03 16.15 -11.41
C ASN A 19 -0.12 16.93 -10.46
N SER A 20 -0.52 18.14 -10.06
CA SER A 20 0.28 18.96 -9.15
C SER A 20 0.35 18.33 -7.76
N THR A 21 1.53 18.35 -7.16
CA THR A 21 1.75 17.92 -5.78
C THR A 21 1.16 18.93 -4.80
N PRO A 22 0.87 18.53 -3.54
CA PRO A 22 0.39 19.45 -2.52
C PRO A 22 1.30 20.66 -2.30
N ASP A 23 2.62 20.49 -2.41
CA ASP A 23 3.59 21.56 -2.21
C ASP A 23 3.63 22.54 -3.38
N GLU A 24 3.49 22.06 -4.62
CA GLU A 24 3.35 22.92 -5.81
C GLU A 24 2.06 23.74 -5.76
N ILE A 25 0.95 23.09 -5.39
CA ILE A 25 -0.33 23.77 -5.18
C ILE A 25 -0.15 24.81 -4.06
N LYS A 26 0.50 24.44 -2.95
CA LYS A 26 0.78 25.33 -1.81
C LYS A 26 1.55 26.59 -2.20
N GLY A 27 2.59 26.43 -3.00
CA GLY A 27 3.34 27.55 -3.57
C GLY A 27 2.45 28.45 -4.41
N ALA A 28 1.70 27.86 -5.35
CA ALA A 28 0.87 28.62 -6.29
C ALA A 28 -0.24 29.44 -5.63
N VAL A 29 -0.98 28.91 -4.64
CA VAL A 29 -1.98 29.77 -3.96
C VAL A 29 -1.32 30.79 -3.05
N SER A 30 -0.15 30.50 -2.47
CA SER A 30 0.57 31.51 -1.67
C SER A 30 0.95 32.72 -2.54
N GLU A 31 1.49 32.47 -3.73
CA GLU A 31 1.74 33.51 -4.73
C GLU A 31 0.45 34.20 -5.20
N TYR A 32 -0.64 33.44 -5.40
CA TYR A 32 -1.94 33.99 -5.78
C TYR A 32 -2.50 34.93 -4.70
N VAL A 33 -2.42 34.55 -3.42
CA VAL A 33 -2.91 35.36 -2.30
C VAL A 33 -2.12 36.67 -2.21
N VAL A 34 -0.79 36.61 -2.38
CA VAL A 34 0.05 37.83 -2.46
C VAL A 34 -0.43 38.72 -3.60
N TRP A 35 -0.64 38.16 -4.79
CA TRP A 35 -1.14 38.90 -5.94
C TRP A 35 -2.51 39.56 -5.69
N VAL A 36 -3.45 38.85 -5.06
CA VAL A 36 -4.77 39.41 -4.74
C VAL A 36 -4.66 40.52 -3.68
N LYS A 37 -3.82 40.34 -2.65
CA LYS A 37 -3.58 41.39 -1.63
C LYS A 37 -3.04 42.67 -2.26
N GLU A 38 -2.05 42.55 -3.16
CA GLU A 38 -1.54 43.69 -3.91
C GLU A 38 -2.60 44.34 -4.80
N PHE A 39 -3.44 43.54 -5.45
CA PHE A 39 -4.55 44.06 -6.27
C PHE A 39 -5.56 44.85 -5.42
N LEU A 40 -5.98 44.30 -4.27
CA LEU A 40 -6.89 44.97 -3.34
C LEU A 40 -6.29 46.25 -2.77
N GLN A 41 -4.99 46.25 -2.45
CA GLN A 41 -4.29 47.45 -1.99
C GLN A 41 -4.30 48.56 -3.04
N ARG A 42 -4.17 48.23 -4.33
CA ARG A 42 -4.32 49.20 -5.42
C ARG A 42 -5.74 49.75 -5.51
N GLN A 43 -6.76 48.90 -5.34
CA GLN A 43 -8.16 49.36 -5.33
C GLN A 43 -8.43 50.32 -4.17
N LEU A 44 -7.86 50.05 -2.99
CA LEU A 44 -7.93 50.93 -1.82
C LEU A 44 -7.25 52.28 -2.11
N ASN A 45 -6.04 52.26 -2.68
CA ASN A 45 -5.29 53.48 -3.03
C ASN A 45 -5.99 54.31 -4.13
N ASP A 46 -6.69 53.65 -5.04
CA ASP A 46 -7.51 54.28 -6.08
C ASP A 46 -8.88 54.80 -5.55
N SER A 47 -9.16 54.66 -4.25
CA SER A 47 -10.45 54.97 -3.60
C SER A 47 -11.64 54.21 -4.19
N LYS A 48 -11.39 53.07 -4.87
CA LYS A 48 -12.43 52.17 -5.40
C LYS A 48 -12.96 51.20 -4.35
N LEU A 49 -12.25 51.09 -3.24
CA LEU A 49 -12.57 50.23 -2.10
C LEU A 49 -12.37 51.05 -0.83
N ASP A 50 -13.25 50.89 0.16
CA ASP A 50 -13.01 51.46 1.49
C ASP A 50 -12.18 50.51 2.39
N ILE A 51 -11.69 51.02 3.52
CA ILE A 51 -10.84 50.27 4.46
C ILE A 51 -11.57 49.07 5.07
N GLU A 52 -12.86 49.20 5.35
CA GLU A 52 -13.65 48.12 5.95
C GLU A 52 -13.86 46.97 4.94
N GLN A 53 -14.18 47.33 3.70
CA GLN A 53 -14.25 46.40 2.58
C GLN A 53 -12.90 45.73 2.34
N TYR A 54 -11.80 46.48 2.32
CA TYR A 54 -10.45 45.93 2.20
C TYR A 54 -10.18 44.86 3.26
N ASN A 55 -10.39 45.20 4.53
CA ASN A 55 -10.15 44.29 5.65
C ASN A 55 -11.01 43.02 5.56
N LYS A 56 -12.29 43.15 5.18
CA LYS A 56 -13.19 42.01 4.95
C LYS A 56 -12.64 41.06 3.87
N HIS A 57 -12.20 41.61 2.73
CA HIS A 57 -11.65 40.80 1.64
C HIS A 57 -10.33 40.10 2.04
N VAL A 58 -9.45 40.80 2.74
CA VAL A 58 -8.18 40.22 3.22
C VAL A 58 -8.42 39.08 4.21
N ILE A 59 -9.30 39.27 5.18
CA ILE A 59 -9.67 38.22 6.14
C ILE A 59 -10.28 37.01 5.42
N MET A 60 -11.18 37.26 4.47
CA MET A 60 -11.82 36.20 3.69
C MET A 60 -10.80 35.42 2.85
N LEU A 61 -9.82 36.10 2.24
CA LEU A 61 -8.73 35.47 1.50
C LEU A 61 -7.87 34.58 2.39
N ASP A 62 -7.48 35.07 3.57
CA ASP A 62 -6.67 34.29 4.51
C ASP A 62 -7.42 33.04 5.02
N LEU A 63 -8.72 33.16 5.28
CA LEU A 63 -9.57 32.01 5.66
C LEU A 63 -9.70 31.00 4.52
N LEU A 64 -9.95 31.46 3.29
CA LEU A 64 -10.05 30.59 2.11
C LEU A 64 -8.73 29.87 1.82
N GLN A 65 -7.59 30.54 2.01
CA GLN A 65 -6.27 29.93 1.89
C GLN A 65 -6.10 28.80 2.92
N GLN A 66 -6.46 29.03 4.19
CA GLN A 66 -6.35 27.99 5.22
C GLN A 66 -7.27 26.78 4.95
N ILE A 67 -8.51 27.02 4.52
CA ILE A 67 -9.49 25.95 4.25
C ILE A 67 -9.05 25.12 3.03
N SER A 68 -8.62 25.78 1.95
CA SER A 68 -8.15 25.10 0.74
C SER A 68 -6.95 24.19 1.04
N TRP A 69 -6.04 24.59 1.95
CA TRP A 69 -4.89 23.79 2.39
C TRP A 69 -5.27 22.53 3.12
N LYS A 70 -6.15 22.68 4.10
CA LYS A 70 -6.67 21.54 4.85
C LYS A 70 -7.34 20.55 3.89
N ARG A 71 -8.14 21.03 2.94
CA ARG A 71 -8.82 20.19 1.95
C ARG A 71 -7.85 19.47 1.00
N CYS A 72 -6.88 20.19 0.44
CA CYS A 72 -5.88 19.61 -0.47
C CYS A 72 -5.07 18.49 0.21
N TYR A 73 -4.63 18.74 1.45
CA TYR A 73 -3.89 17.75 2.23
C TYR A 73 -4.73 16.51 2.56
N VAL A 74 -6.02 16.69 2.91
CA VAL A 74 -6.95 15.58 3.16
C VAL A 74 -7.15 14.73 1.91
N GLU A 75 -7.38 15.32 0.74
CA GLU A 75 -7.58 14.54 -0.49
C GLU A 75 -6.30 13.79 -0.91
N PHE A 76 -5.14 14.44 -0.79
CA PHE A 76 -3.86 13.80 -1.07
C PHE A 76 -3.59 12.61 -0.14
N THR A 77 -3.80 12.80 1.17
CA THR A 77 -3.61 11.72 2.16
C THR A 77 -4.60 10.59 1.95
N LYS A 78 -5.87 10.88 1.63
CA LYS A 78 -6.89 9.89 1.25
C LYS A 78 -6.45 9.07 0.03
N GLY A 79 -5.84 9.71 -0.98
CA GLY A 79 -5.25 9.02 -2.13
C GLY A 79 -4.14 8.03 -1.74
N LYS A 80 -3.23 8.45 -0.87
CA LYS A 80 -2.16 7.57 -0.33
C LYS A 80 -2.73 6.41 0.46
N VAL A 81 -3.70 6.68 1.35
CA VAL A 81 -4.37 5.65 2.16
C VAL A 81 -5.07 4.64 1.25
N ASN A 82 -5.81 5.07 0.23
CA ASN A 82 -6.46 4.17 -0.73
C ASN A 82 -5.45 3.27 -1.46
N SER A 83 -4.31 3.82 -1.88
CA SER A 83 -3.23 3.03 -2.50
C SER A 83 -2.68 1.97 -1.55
N ILE A 84 -2.49 2.31 -0.27
CA ILE A 84 -2.06 1.37 0.77
C ILE A 84 -3.10 0.28 0.98
N VAL A 85 -4.38 0.64 1.10
CA VAL A 85 -5.50 -0.32 1.27
C VAL A 85 -5.56 -1.32 0.10
N ILE A 86 -5.39 -0.86 -1.14
CA ILE A 86 -5.35 -1.75 -2.32
C ILE A 86 -4.17 -2.70 -2.24
N LYS A 87 -2.98 -2.23 -1.85
CA LYS A 87 -1.79 -3.06 -1.68
C LYS A 87 -1.99 -4.10 -0.57
N LEU A 88 -2.60 -3.72 0.55
CA LEU A 88 -2.93 -4.62 1.66
C LEU A 88 -3.88 -5.74 1.23
N LYS A 89 -4.98 -5.42 0.56
CA LYS A 89 -5.92 -6.43 0.04
C LYS A 89 -5.25 -7.44 -0.89
N ARG A 90 -4.33 -6.98 -1.75
CA ARG A 90 -3.54 -7.87 -2.61
C ARG A 90 -2.61 -8.76 -1.81
N LEU A 91 -2.00 -8.25 -0.75
CA LEU A 91 -1.12 -9.02 0.12
C LEU A 91 -1.91 -10.08 0.90
N GLU A 92 -3.05 -9.72 1.49
CA GLU A 92 -3.96 -10.66 2.18
C GLU A 92 -4.37 -11.82 1.26
N THR A 93 -4.74 -11.50 0.02
CA THR A 93 -5.08 -12.52 -0.99
C THR A 93 -3.91 -13.47 -1.25
N ARG A 94 -2.68 -12.94 -1.35
CA ARG A 94 -1.48 -13.76 -1.56
C ARG A 94 -1.16 -14.63 -0.34
N CYS A 95 -1.32 -14.12 0.87
CA CYS A 95 -1.14 -14.90 2.10
C CYS A 95 -2.13 -16.07 2.15
N SER A 96 -3.41 -15.83 1.87
CA SER A 96 -4.42 -16.90 1.84
C SER A 96 -4.09 -18.00 0.82
N VAL A 97 -3.56 -17.64 -0.36
CA VAL A 97 -3.10 -18.63 -1.35
C VAL A 97 -1.90 -19.42 -0.85
N LEU A 98 -0.95 -18.77 -0.17
CA LEU A 98 0.23 -19.43 0.38
C LEU A 98 -0.11 -20.36 1.54
N GLU A 99 -1.05 -19.98 2.41
CA GLU A 99 -1.58 -20.85 3.48
C GLU A 99 -2.16 -22.13 2.89
N LYS A 100 -3.07 -22.01 1.91
CA LYS A 100 -3.65 -23.18 1.23
C LYS A 100 -2.60 -24.08 0.57
N LYS A 101 -1.56 -23.50 -0.04
CA LYS A 101 -0.46 -24.27 -0.61
C LYS A 101 0.37 -24.97 0.46
N THR A 102 0.57 -24.32 1.60
CA THR A 102 1.29 -24.90 2.74
C THR A 102 0.53 -26.09 3.30
N ASP A 103 -0.78 -25.95 3.52
CA ASP A 103 -1.63 -27.05 3.99
C ASP A 103 -1.63 -28.23 3.01
N PHE A 104 -1.72 -27.94 1.70
CA PHE A 104 -1.65 -28.95 0.67
C PHE A 104 -0.31 -29.72 0.70
N LEU A 105 0.80 -29.00 0.77
CA LEU A 105 2.13 -29.61 0.82
C LEU A 105 2.35 -30.42 2.12
N GLN A 106 1.87 -29.92 3.26
CA GLN A 106 1.91 -30.66 4.52
C GLN A 106 1.14 -31.97 4.42
N ASN A 107 -0.05 -31.96 3.83
CA ASN A 107 -0.83 -33.18 3.60
C ASN A 107 -0.10 -34.18 2.68
N GLU A 108 0.51 -33.72 1.60
CA GLU A 108 1.27 -34.58 0.69
C GLU A 108 2.52 -35.16 1.35
N ILE A 109 3.24 -34.38 2.16
CA ILE A 109 4.37 -34.87 2.96
C ILE A 109 3.89 -35.94 3.95
N HIS A 110 2.78 -35.69 4.65
CA HIS A 110 2.24 -36.63 5.63
C HIS A 110 1.85 -37.96 4.98
N LYS A 111 1.13 -37.94 3.84
CA LYS A 111 0.79 -39.15 3.09
C LYS A 111 2.02 -39.95 2.68
N LYS A 112 3.05 -39.29 2.15
CA LYS A 112 4.31 -39.95 1.76
C LYS A 112 5.02 -40.55 2.97
N HIS A 113 5.02 -39.85 4.10
CA HIS A 113 5.62 -40.35 5.33
C HIS A 113 4.93 -41.63 5.82
N VAL A 114 3.59 -41.65 5.83
CA VAL A 114 2.82 -42.85 6.21
C VAL A 114 3.11 -44.01 5.26
N ALA A 115 3.11 -43.78 3.94
CA ALA A 115 3.41 -44.82 2.96
C ALA A 115 4.83 -45.41 3.15
N PHE A 116 5.84 -44.56 3.35
CA PHE A 116 7.19 -45.03 3.64
C PHE A 116 7.28 -45.81 4.95
N GLN A 117 6.52 -45.41 5.97
CA GLN A 117 6.49 -46.11 7.26
C GLN A 117 5.85 -47.51 7.13
N GLU A 118 4.76 -47.63 6.37
CA GLU A 118 4.11 -48.90 6.07
C GLU A 118 5.05 -49.84 5.31
N GLU A 119 5.75 -49.33 4.29
CA GLU A 119 6.73 -50.10 3.52
C GLU A 119 7.91 -50.55 4.40
N THR A 120 8.43 -49.66 5.24
CA THR A 120 9.51 -49.98 6.20
C THR A 120 9.09 -51.09 7.17
N ASN A 121 7.87 -51.05 7.69
CA ASN A 121 7.34 -52.09 8.57
C ASN A 121 7.15 -53.42 7.84
N SER A 122 6.68 -53.39 6.60
CA SER A 122 6.54 -54.58 5.75
C SER A 122 7.89 -55.26 5.53
N LEU A 123 8.90 -54.50 5.10
CA LEU A 123 10.26 -55.00 4.88
C LEU A 123 10.89 -55.55 6.17
N LYS A 124 10.65 -54.89 7.31
CA LYS A 124 11.11 -55.38 8.61
C LYS A 124 10.51 -56.75 8.93
N ASN A 125 9.21 -56.93 8.74
CA ASN A 125 8.53 -58.21 8.94
C ASN A 125 9.06 -59.31 8.00
N GLU A 126 9.31 -58.97 6.73
CA GLU A 126 9.91 -59.93 5.78
C GLU A 126 11.34 -60.32 6.20
N ASN A 127 12.14 -59.36 6.63
CA ASN A 127 13.49 -59.62 7.12
C ASN A 127 13.48 -60.51 8.38
N GLU A 128 12.56 -60.27 9.32
CA GLU A 128 12.38 -61.14 10.51
C GLU A 128 11.99 -62.57 10.12
N LYS A 129 11.11 -62.74 9.11
CA LYS A 129 10.76 -64.07 8.56
C LYS A 129 11.97 -64.76 7.93
N LEU A 130 12.74 -64.04 7.11
CA LEU A 130 13.94 -64.59 6.45
C LEU A 130 15.01 -64.99 7.47
N GLN A 131 15.22 -64.19 8.52
CA GLN A 131 16.11 -64.54 9.62
C GLN A 131 15.64 -65.81 10.34
N THR A 132 14.35 -65.92 10.63
CA THR A 132 13.77 -67.10 11.27
C THR A 132 13.96 -68.35 10.40
N PHE A 133 13.71 -68.23 9.10
CA PHE A 133 13.88 -69.32 8.13
C PHE A 133 15.35 -69.76 8.00
N ALA A 134 16.28 -68.82 7.92
CA ALA A 134 17.71 -69.14 7.88
C ALA A 134 18.16 -69.86 9.16
N LEU A 135 17.68 -69.43 10.32
CA LEU A 135 17.97 -70.10 11.60
C LEU A 135 17.39 -71.51 11.67
N SER A 136 16.23 -71.80 11.06
CA SER A 136 15.71 -73.18 11.01
C SER A 136 16.59 -74.08 10.14
N LEU A 137 17.04 -73.61 8.97
CA LEU A 137 17.93 -74.40 8.11
C LEU A 137 19.24 -74.78 8.83
N CYS A 138 19.84 -73.84 9.56
CA CYS A 138 21.07 -74.11 10.32
C CYS A 138 20.88 -75.08 11.51
N LYS A 139 19.64 -75.26 12.01
CA LYS A 139 19.36 -76.21 13.09
C LYS A 139 19.19 -77.64 12.56
N ASP A 140 18.68 -77.79 11.35
CA ASP A 140 18.47 -79.10 10.72
C ASP A 140 19.80 -79.77 10.34
N ASP A 141 20.82 -79.00 9.95
CA ASP A 141 22.17 -79.51 9.65
C ASP A 141 22.94 -80.01 10.90
N ASN A 142 22.62 -79.50 12.10
CA ASN A 142 23.28 -79.91 13.35
C ASN A 142 22.68 -81.19 13.98
N ASN A 143 21.56 -81.71 13.44
CA ASN A 143 20.92 -82.95 13.90
C ASN A 143 21.27 -84.18 13.03
N LEU A 144 22.21 -84.05 12.09
CA LEU A 144 22.62 -85.09 11.12
C LEU A 144 24.01 -85.70 11.40
N PHE A 145 24.61 -85.43 12.56
CA PHE A 145 25.87 -86.04 13.03
C PHE A 145 25.69 -86.80 14.34
#